data_AF-A0A014NZE9-F1
#
_entry.id   AF-A0A014NZE9-F1
#
_cell.length_a   1.000
_cell.length_b   1.000
_cell.length_c   1.000
_cell.angle_alpha   90.00
_cell.angle_beta   90.00
_cell.angle_gamma   90.00
#
_symmetry.space_group_name_H-M   'P 1'
#
loop_
_entity.id
_entity.type
_entity.pdbx_description
1 polymer ?
#
loop_
_entity_poly.entity_id
_entity_poly.type
_entity_poly.pdbx_seq_one_letter_code
_entity_poly.pdbx_strand_id
1 'polypeptide(L)'
;MLAVCRSCFTAPTFRTFCILLTGLVAQVCLPVLACLWRPKHTGKIALAREMTELLAAHFPHRTLHTVRDAAYVGEHLRGLNPQITWTSRLKVTSVLHELPPPRTGKKGRPRTRGPRLGTPTDLSQQLDWHRTKVRRYGRVDTVFLAEHICLWYGSFHTRPIRVVLVRDSNCGPGTGLDRGYGTALVTTDLTTSAEQIVERYAARWAIETAFFDARQTLGVGEARNRTRLAVERTVPFGLLACTVVTTWYALVGHQPADTDEHRARARWYTTKTQPSFEDMTAKLRRTIIAHRFRGPHPHQAQPEEIQAVLTAWATAGT
;
A
#
# COMPACT_ATOMS: atom_id res chain seq x y z
N MET A 1 6.28 -2.74 -13.83
CA MET A 1 5.67 -1.44 -13.52
C MET A 1 6.49 -0.25 -14.00
N LEU A 2 7.82 -0.25 -13.81
CA LEU A 2 8.66 0.93 -14.10
C LEU A 2 8.80 1.25 -15.61
N ALA A 3 8.71 0.26 -16.49
CA ALA A 3 8.86 0.46 -17.94
C ALA A 3 7.84 1.42 -18.58
N VAL A 4 6.68 1.63 -17.94
CA VAL A 4 5.68 2.62 -18.40
C VAL A 4 6.21 4.05 -18.24
N CYS A 5 7.13 4.28 -17.31
CA CYS A 5 7.80 5.57 -17.15
C CYS A 5 9.08 5.68 -18.00
N ARG A 6 9.44 4.65 -18.79
CA ARG A 6 10.71 4.63 -19.55
C ARG A 6 10.78 5.76 -20.58
N SER A 7 9.66 6.14 -21.18
CA SER A 7 9.58 7.29 -22.10
C SER A 7 9.77 8.65 -21.40
N CYS A 8 9.67 8.68 -20.07
CA CYS A 8 9.86 9.89 -19.27
C CYS A 8 11.30 10.08 -18.77
N PHE A 9 12.21 9.11 -19.03
CA PHE A 9 13.57 9.10 -18.49
C PHE A 9 14.60 8.70 -19.54
N THR A 10 15.80 9.26 -19.47
CA THR A 10 16.93 8.74 -20.27
C THR A 10 17.33 7.35 -19.77
N ALA A 11 17.92 6.51 -20.64
CA ALA A 11 18.32 5.14 -20.31
C ALA A 11 19.12 4.99 -18.99
N PRO A 12 20.13 5.84 -18.67
CA PRO A 12 20.82 5.78 -17.38
C PRO A 12 19.94 6.20 -16.20
N THR A 13 19.06 7.19 -16.35
CA THR A 13 18.13 7.64 -15.30
C THR A 13 17.05 6.59 -15.02
N PHE A 14 16.58 5.87 -16.03
CA PHE A 14 15.61 4.79 -15.88
C PHE A 14 16.19 3.57 -15.13
N ARG A 15 17.47 3.25 -15.38
CA ARG A 15 18.18 2.20 -14.66
C ARG A 15 18.38 2.59 -13.20
N THR A 16 18.69 3.86 -12.95
CA THR A 16 18.82 4.44 -11.60
C THR A 16 17.47 4.46 -10.86
N PHE A 17 16.38 4.81 -11.53
CA PHE A 17 15.01 4.73 -11.00
C PHE A 17 14.61 3.30 -10.59
N CYS A 18 14.93 2.31 -11.43
CA CYS A 18 14.72 0.90 -11.08
C CYS A 18 15.52 0.49 -9.85
N ILE A 19 16.80 0.88 -9.80
CA ILE A 19 17.72 0.55 -8.70
C ILE A 19 17.33 1.27 -7.40
N LEU A 20 16.81 2.50 -7.46
CA LEU A 20 16.38 3.30 -6.30
C LEU A 20 15.01 2.87 -5.75
N LEU A 21 14.07 2.42 -6.60
CA LEU A 21 12.83 1.81 -6.11
C LEU A 21 13.06 0.43 -5.49
N THR A 22 14.12 -0.27 -5.88
CA THR A 22 14.63 -1.45 -5.16
C THR A 22 15.54 -1.10 -3.98
N GLY A 23 16.10 0.12 -3.95
CA GLY A 23 17.08 0.61 -2.98
C GLY A 23 16.49 1.42 -1.83
N LEU A 24 15.24 1.88 -1.95
CA LEU A 24 14.41 2.26 -0.81
C LEU A 24 14.05 0.98 -0.06
N VAL A 25 14.78 0.73 1.03
CA VAL A 25 14.60 -0.42 1.93
C VAL A 25 13.21 -0.40 2.63
N ALA A 26 12.40 0.63 2.40
CA ALA A 26 11.02 0.74 2.86
C ALA A 26 10.01 0.40 1.76
N GLN A 27 8.97 -0.35 2.11
CA GLN A 27 7.78 -0.54 1.27
C GLN A 27 7.10 0.82 1.07
N VAL A 28 7.26 1.42 -0.11
CA VAL A 28 6.61 2.69 -0.46
C VAL A 28 5.17 2.43 -0.90
N CYS A 29 4.21 3.13 -0.30
CA CYS A 29 2.82 3.15 -0.76
C CYS A 29 2.57 4.43 -1.57
N LEU A 30 2.16 4.27 -2.82
CA LEU A 30 1.78 5.38 -3.70
C LEU A 30 0.27 5.34 -3.93
N PRO A 31 -0.52 6.26 -3.37
CA PRO A 31 -1.93 6.39 -3.71
C PRO A 31 -2.12 6.76 -5.19
N VAL A 32 -2.65 5.83 -5.99
CA VAL A 32 -2.87 6.03 -7.44
C VAL A 32 -4.34 6.15 -7.83
N LEU A 33 -5.25 5.63 -7.01
CA LEU A 33 -6.69 5.70 -7.23
C LEU A 33 -7.41 5.89 -5.89
N ALA A 34 -8.51 6.63 -5.92
CA ALA A 34 -9.40 6.82 -4.77
C ALA A 34 -10.84 6.89 -5.26
N CYS A 35 -11.75 6.25 -4.52
CA CYS A 35 -13.19 6.32 -4.77
C CYS A 35 -13.92 6.60 -3.46
N LEU A 36 -14.93 7.47 -3.52
CA LEU A 36 -15.79 7.75 -2.37
C LEU A 36 -16.77 6.59 -2.20
N TRP A 37 -16.64 5.87 -1.10
CA TRP A 37 -17.65 4.89 -0.69
C TRP A 37 -18.73 5.55 0.15
N ARG A 38 -20.00 5.31 -0.21
CA ARG A 38 -21.16 5.72 0.58
C ARG A 38 -21.89 4.47 1.06
N PRO A 39 -22.12 4.32 2.38
CA PRO A 39 -22.96 3.25 2.90
C PRO A 39 -24.32 3.23 2.18
N LYS A 40 -24.88 2.03 1.96
CA LYS A 40 -26.20 1.77 1.31
C LYS A 40 -26.30 2.07 -0.20
N HIS A 41 -25.36 2.80 -0.79
CA HIS A 41 -25.42 3.14 -2.22
C HIS A 41 -24.50 2.30 -3.10
N THR A 42 -23.36 1.85 -2.57
CA THR A 42 -22.39 1.09 -3.36
C THR A 42 -21.73 0.01 -2.53
N GLY A 43 -21.54 -1.17 -3.12
CA GLY A 43 -20.81 -2.26 -2.49
C GLY A 43 -19.33 -1.92 -2.35
N LYS A 44 -18.83 -1.84 -1.11
CA LYS A 44 -17.41 -1.55 -0.81
C LYS A 44 -16.44 -2.49 -1.54
N ILE A 45 -16.80 -3.78 -1.63
CA ILE A 45 -16.00 -4.81 -2.32
C ILE A 45 -16.07 -4.63 -3.84
N ALA A 46 -17.24 -4.26 -4.37
CA ALA A 46 -17.42 -4.00 -5.80
C ALA A 46 -16.57 -2.82 -6.26
N LEU A 47 -16.55 -1.71 -5.52
CA LEU A 47 -15.66 -0.57 -5.81
C LEU A 47 -14.18 -0.97 -5.76
N ALA A 48 -13.77 -1.73 -4.73
CA ALA A 48 -12.39 -2.18 -4.63
C ALA A 48 -11.99 -3.08 -5.81
N ARG A 49 -12.90 -3.95 -6.29
CA ARG A 49 -12.71 -4.75 -7.49
C ARG A 49 -12.59 -3.86 -8.73
N GLU A 50 -13.53 -2.94 -8.94
CA GLU A 50 -13.55 -2.03 -10.08
C GLU A 50 -12.24 -1.22 -10.19
N MET A 51 -11.79 -0.61 -9.09
CA MET A 51 -10.51 0.10 -9.04
C MET A 51 -9.32 -0.81 -9.40
N THR A 52 -9.36 -2.07 -8.96
CA THR A 52 -8.29 -3.03 -9.22
C THR A 52 -8.30 -3.52 -10.67
N GLU A 53 -9.48 -3.73 -11.25
CA GLU A 53 -9.66 -4.07 -12.67
C GLU A 53 -9.26 -2.90 -13.59
N LEU A 54 -9.55 -1.66 -13.20
CA LEU A 54 -9.07 -0.47 -13.88
C LEU A 54 -7.54 -0.41 -13.90
N LEU A 55 -6.87 -0.70 -12.77
CA LEU A 55 -5.41 -0.81 -12.74
C LEU A 55 -4.89 -1.96 -13.61
N ALA A 56 -5.52 -3.13 -13.55
CA ALA A 56 -5.11 -4.29 -14.35
C ALA A 56 -5.17 -3.99 -15.85
N ALA A 57 -6.20 -3.28 -16.31
CA ALA A 57 -6.37 -2.85 -17.70
C ALA A 57 -5.23 -1.92 -18.18
N HIS A 58 -4.66 -1.10 -17.30
CA HIS A 58 -3.50 -0.25 -17.63
C HIS A 58 -2.17 -1.01 -17.68
N PHE A 59 -2.12 -2.25 -17.17
CA PHE A 59 -0.90 -3.08 -17.13
C PHE A 59 -1.15 -4.49 -17.66
N PRO A 60 -1.65 -4.69 -18.89
CA PRO A 60 -2.17 -5.97 -19.38
C PRO A 60 -1.17 -7.13 -19.34
N HIS A 61 0.13 -6.84 -19.36
CA HIS A 61 1.21 -7.84 -19.34
C HIS A 61 1.76 -8.12 -17.93
N ARG A 62 1.05 -7.72 -16.87
CA ARG A 62 1.52 -7.85 -15.48
C ARG A 62 0.44 -8.44 -14.59
N THR A 63 0.78 -9.47 -13.82
CA THR A 63 -0.07 -9.93 -12.72
C THR A 63 -0.16 -8.86 -11.65
N LEU A 64 -1.38 -8.48 -11.25
CA LEU A 64 -1.64 -7.53 -10.20
C LEU A 64 -1.93 -8.27 -8.89
N HIS A 65 -1.01 -8.19 -7.93
CA HIS A 65 -1.19 -8.80 -6.62
C HIS A 65 -1.89 -7.83 -5.66
N THR A 66 -3.17 -8.08 -5.38
CA THR A 66 -3.97 -7.26 -4.49
C THR A 66 -4.00 -7.82 -3.08
N VAL A 67 -3.77 -6.96 -2.09
CA VAL A 67 -3.85 -7.31 -0.67
C VAL A 67 -4.86 -6.41 0.03
N ARG A 68 -5.81 -6.99 0.76
CA ARG A 68 -6.84 -6.26 1.50
C ARG A 68 -7.08 -6.84 2.89
N ASP A 69 -7.79 -6.09 3.73
CA ASP A 69 -8.29 -6.61 5.00
C ASP A 69 -9.53 -7.53 4.80
N ALA A 70 -9.97 -8.16 5.89
CA ALA A 70 -11.09 -9.11 5.89
C ALA A 70 -12.46 -8.50 5.54
N ALA A 71 -12.59 -7.18 5.47
CA ALA A 71 -13.82 -6.50 5.02
C ALA A 71 -13.92 -6.40 3.49
N TYR A 72 -12.83 -6.66 2.75
CA TYR A 72 -12.80 -6.61 1.29
C TYR A 72 -12.77 -8.02 0.66
N VAL A 73 -13.49 -8.97 1.24
CA VAL A 73 -13.64 -10.32 0.67
C VAL A 73 -15.10 -10.77 0.75
N GLY A 74 -15.61 -11.28 -0.37
CA GLY A 74 -17.00 -11.66 -0.54
C GLY A 74 -17.33 -12.01 -1.99
N GLU A 75 -18.62 -12.24 -2.26
CA GLU A 75 -19.10 -12.77 -3.55
C GLU A 75 -18.83 -11.88 -4.76
N HIS A 76 -18.64 -10.57 -4.57
CA HIS A 76 -18.26 -9.65 -5.65
C HIS A 76 -16.92 -10.00 -6.31
N LEU A 77 -16.09 -10.86 -5.70
CA LEU A 77 -14.83 -11.33 -6.27
C LEU A 77 -15.00 -12.55 -7.21
N ARG A 78 -16.22 -13.07 -7.39
CA ARG A 78 -16.48 -14.12 -8.37
C ARG A 78 -16.26 -13.60 -9.79
N GLY A 79 -15.55 -14.35 -10.61
CA GLY A 79 -15.18 -13.92 -11.96
C GLY A 79 -14.16 -12.78 -12.01
N LEU A 80 -13.38 -12.57 -10.93
CA LEU A 80 -12.27 -11.64 -10.93
C LEU A 80 -11.28 -11.96 -12.07
N ASN A 81 -10.85 -10.93 -12.80
CA ASN A 81 -9.90 -11.04 -13.91
C ASN A 81 -8.71 -11.95 -13.54
N PRO A 82 -8.35 -12.95 -14.37
CA PRO A 82 -7.24 -13.87 -14.10
C PRO A 82 -5.88 -13.21 -13.83
N GLN A 83 -5.66 -12.00 -14.38
CA GLN A 83 -4.48 -11.19 -14.13
C GLN A 83 -4.37 -10.70 -12.68
N ILE A 84 -5.47 -10.71 -11.92
CA ILE A 84 -5.53 -10.22 -10.56
C ILE A 84 -5.52 -11.40 -9.58
N THR A 85 -4.57 -11.38 -8.66
CA THR A 85 -4.63 -12.24 -7.46
C THR A 85 -5.14 -11.45 -6.28
N TRP A 86 -5.96 -12.06 -5.43
CA TRP A 86 -6.57 -11.39 -4.29
C TRP A 86 -6.21 -12.10 -3.00
N THR A 87 -5.48 -11.41 -2.13
CA THR A 87 -5.09 -11.89 -0.80
C THR A 87 -5.80 -11.08 0.28
N SER A 88 -6.42 -11.75 1.24
CA SER A 88 -7.12 -11.14 2.37
C SER A 88 -6.91 -11.94 3.65
N ARG A 89 -7.22 -11.36 4.82
CA ARG A 89 -7.49 -12.16 6.01
C ARG A 89 -8.74 -13.03 5.79
N LEU A 90 -8.64 -14.29 6.20
CA LEU A 90 -9.74 -15.25 6.21
C LEU A 90 -10.54 -15.05 7.51
N LYS A 91 -11.88 -14.98 7.40
CA LYS A 91 -12.73 -14.86 8.59
C LYS A 91 -12.70 -16.19 9.34
N VAL A 92 -12.61 -16.11 10.67
CA VAL A 92 -12.50 -17.30 11.55
C VAL A 92 -13.72 -18.23 11.46
N THR A 93 -14.87 -17.71 11.05
CA THR A 93 -16.12 -18.47 10.84
C THR A 93 -16.25 -19.03 9.42
N SER A 94 -15.25 -18.86 8.55
CA SER A 94 -15.32 -19.29 7.15
C SER A 94 -15.25 -20.80 7.06
N VAL A 95 -16.27 -21.43 6.49
CA VAL A 95 -16.26 -22.87 6.21
C VAL A 95 -15.59 -23.13 4.87
N LEU A 96 -14.58 -24.01 4.91
CA LEU A 96 -13.77 -24.45 3.78
C LEU A 96 -14.20 -25.85 3.35
N HIS A 97 -13.98 -26.14 2.07
CA HIS A 97 -14.27 -27.43 1.45
C HIS A 97 -13.09 -27.88 0.61
N GLU A 98 -12.93 -29.19 0.47
CA GLU A 98 -12.00 -29.78 -0.48
C GLU A 98 -12.37 -29.45 -1.94
N LEU A 99 -11.40 -29.58 -2.83
CA LEU A 99 -11.62 -29.50 -4.27
C LEU A 99 -12.63 -30.56 -4.74
N PRO A 100 -13.37 -30.34 -5.85
CA PRO A 100 -14.30 -31.33 -6.36
C PRO A 100 -13.57 -32.64 -6.67
N PRO A 101 -14.13 -33.80 -6.31
CA PRO A 101 -13.55 -35.08 -6.70
C PRO A 101 -13.57 -35.25 -8.22
N PRO A 102 -12.73 -36.15 -8.77
CA PRO A 102 -12.75 -36.50 -10.19
C PRO A 102 -14.16 -36.89 -10.66
N ARG A 103 -14.47 -36.60 -11.93
CA ARG A 103 -15.75 -36.99 -12.52
C ARG A 103 -15.88 -38.51 -12.51
N THR A 104 -17.03 -39.00 -12.06
CA THR A 104 -17.32 -40.43 -11.90
C THR A 104 -17.90 -41.09 -13.15
N GLY A 105 -18.14 -40.34 -14.23
CA GLY A 105 -18.75 -40.83 -15.48
C GLY A 105 -20.24 -41.18 -15.41
N LYS A 106 -20.86 -41.14 -14.23
CA LYS A 106 -22.28 -41.45 -14.02
C LYS A 106 -23.19 -40.31 -14.50
N LYS A 107 -24.41 -40.65 -14.94
CA LYS A 107 -25.45 -39.65 -15.28
C LYS A 107 -25.79 -38.81 -14.05
N GLY A 108 -25.71 -37.48 -14.19
CA GLY A 108 -26.02 -36.52 -13.13
C GLY A 108 -25.11 -35.29 -13.16
N ARG A 109 -25.49 -34.24 -12.40
CA ARG A 109 -24.67 -33.03 -12.27
C ARG A 109 -23.38 -33.38 -11.50
N PRO A 110 -22.17 -33.15 -12.07
CA PRO A 110 -20.92 -33.38 -11.36
C PRO A 110 -20.86 -32.61 -10.04
N ARG A 111 -20.24 -33.20 -9.02
CA ARG A 111 -20.00 -32.51 -7.75
C ARG A 111 -19.10 -31.31 -8.01
N THR A 112 -19.50 -30.16 -7.48
CA THR A 112 -18.75 -28.91 -7.60
C THR A 112 -17.83 -28.66 -6.39
N ARG A 113 -18.05 -29.38 -5.29
CA ARG A 113 -17.25 -29.32 -4.05
C ARG A 113 -16.95 -30.70 -3.45
N GLY A 114 -15.78 -30.81 -2.85
CA GLY A 114 -15.36 -31.96 -2.05
C GLY A 114 -15.95 -31.95 -0.64
N PRO A 115 -15.47 -32.86 0.23
CA PRO A 115 -15.80 -32.90 1.66
C PRO A 115 -15.58 -31.56 2.37
N ARG A 116 -16.25 -31.37 3.51
CA ARG A 116 -16.08 -30.19 4.36
C ARG A 116 -14.76 -30.31 5.14
N LEU A 117 -13.93 -29.27 5.07
CA LEU A 117 -12.69 -29.14 5.85
C LEU A 117 -12.89 -28.45 7.20
N GLY A 118 -13.98 -27.68 7.33
CA GLY A 118 -14.28 -26.95 8.56
C GLY A 118 -13.80 -25.50 8.51
N THR A 119 -13.53 -24.93 9.68
CA THR A 119 -13.05 -23.57 9.88
C THR A 119 -11.52 -23.50 9.75
N PRO A 120 -10.91 -22.30 9.71
CA PRO A 120 -9.45 -22.18 9.72
C PRO A 120 -8.82 -22.77 11.00
N THR A 121 -9.57 -22.80 12.10
CA THR A 121 -9.16 -23.46 13.35
C THR A 121 -9.11 -24.97 13.17
N ASP A 122 -10.14 -25.58 12.60
CA ASP A 122 -10.17 -27.02 12.32
C ASP A 122 -9.03 -27.40 11.36
N LEU A 123 -8.83 -26.59 10.32
CA LEU A 123 -7.74 -26.77 9.36
C LEU A 123 -6.36 -26.67 10.04
N SER A 124 -6.19 -25.76 11.00
CA SER A 124 -4.91 -25.57 11.71
C SER A 124 -4.44 -26.79 12.50
N GLN A 125 -5.37 -27.66 12.89
CA GLN A 125 -5.12 -28.89 13.63
C GLN A 125 -4.75 -30.08 12.71
N GLN A 126 -5.08 -29.98 11.42
CA GLN A 126 -4.91 -31.06 10.44
C GLN A 126 -3.66 -30.89 9.57
N LEU A 127 -3.10 -29.67 9.50
CA LEU A 127 -1.98 -29.37 8.62
C LEU A 127 -0.64 -29.50 9.33
N ASP A 128 0.36 -29.94 8.56
CA ASP A 128 1.75 -29.93 8.98
C ASP A 128 2.33 -28.51 8.94
N TRP A 129 3.03 -28.16 10.01
CA TRP A 129 3.64 -26.85 10.18
C TRP A 129 5.13 -26.93 9.88
N HIS A 130 5.63 -25.99 9.08
CA HIS A 130 7.06 -25.84 8.84
C HIS A 130 7.55 -24.48 9.33
N ARG A 131 8.79 -24.46 9.84
CA ARG A 131 9.45 -23.27 10.37
C ARG A 131 10.16 -22.53 9.24
N THR A 132 9.93 -21.22 9.12
CA THR A 132 10.56 -20.38 8.08
C THR A 132 10.80 -18.96 8.59
N LYS A 133 11.47 -18.14 7.78
CA LYS A 133 11.76 -16.72 8.07
C LYS A 133 11.01 -15.84 7.08
N VAL A 134 10.37 -14.79 7.59
CA VAL A 134 9.66 -13.80 6.78
C VAL A 134 10.10 -12.39 7.15
N ARG A 135 10.22 -11.52 6.17
CA ARG A 135 10.46 -10.08 6.38
C ARG A 135 9.14 -9.34 6.51
N ARG A 136 8.84 -8.87 7.73
CA ARG A 136 7.64 -8.07 8.02
C ARG A 136 7.99 -6.89 8.92
N TYR A 137 7.35 -5.75 8.68
CA TYR A 137 7.51 -4.55 9.52
C TYR A 137 8.98 -4.11 9.73
N GLY A 138 9.79 -4.21 8.68
CA GLY A 138 11.20 -3.82 8.73
C GLY A 138 12.14 -4.80 9.46
N ARG A 139 11.64 -5.95 9.92
CA ARG A 139 12.44 -6.98 10.60
C ARG A 139 12.24 -8.36 9.98
N VAL A 140 13.18 -9.27 10.27
CA VAL A 140 13.07 -10.68 9.90
C VAL A 140 12.56 -11.45 11.11
N ASP A 141 11.34 -11.97 11.01
CA ASP A 141 10.68 -12.75 12.05
C ASP A 141 10.70 -14.24 11.66
N THR A 142 10.92 -15.10 12.65
CA THR A 142 10.75 -16.55 12.47
C THR A 142 9.30 -16.91 12.76
N VAL A 143 8.66 -17.59 11.81
CA VAL A 143 7.25 -17.99 11.89
C VAL A 143 7.10 -19.46 11.52
N PHE A 144 5.99 -20.06 11.92
CA PHE A 144 5.55 -21.36 11.44
C PHE A 144 4.42 -21.14 10.45
N LEU A 145 4.51 -21.78 9.28
CA LEU A 145 3.50 -21.70 8.24
C LEU A 145 2.89 -23.09 7.99
N ALA A 146 1.61 -23.07 7.67
CA ALA A 146 0.88 -24.22 7.13
C ALA A 146 0.00 -23.70 5.99
N GLU A 147 -0.09 -24.43 4.89
CA GLU A 147 -0.92 -24.02 3.76
C GLU A 147 -1.71 -25.17 3.17
N HIS A 148 -2.88 -24.85 2.61
CA HIS A 148 -3.75 -25.83 1.96
C HIS A 148 -4.51 -25.20 0.81
N ILE A 149 -4.61 -25.92 -0.30
CA ILE A 149 -5.43 -25.50 -1.45
C ILE A 149 -6.83 -26.07 -1.25
N CYS A 150 -7.84 -25.20 -1.24
CA CYS A 150 -9.22 -25.60 -0.98
C CYS A 150 -10.23 -24.64 -1.63
N LEU A 151 -11.51 -24.83 -1.34
CA LEU A 151 -12.61 -23.99 -1.80
C LEU A 151 -13.23 -23.22 -0.64
N TRP A 152 -13.40 -21.91 -0.84
CA TRP A 152 -14.24 -21.08 0.00
C TRP A 152 -15.49 -20.64 -0.78
N TYR A 153 -16.54 -21.46 -0.68
CA TYR A 153 -17.75 -21.30 -1.48
C TYR A 153 -18.46 -19.95 -1.30
N GLY A 154 -18.48 -19.43 -0.07
CA GLY A 154 -19.15 -18.16 0.24
C GLY A 154 -18.62 -17.00 -0.60
N SER A 155 -17.29 -16.88 -0.71
CA SER A 155 -16.64 -15.75 -1.39
C SER A 155 -16.25 -16.07 -2.84
N PHE A 156 -15.63 -17.22 -3.09
CA PHE A 156 -15.00 -17.55 -4.38
C PHE A 156 -15.72 -18.67 -5.15
N HIS A 157 -16.80 -19.23 -4.60
CA HIS A 157 -17.58 -20.32 -5.19
C HIS A 157 -16.68 -21.53 -5.53
N THR A 158 -16.52 -21.84 -6.82
CA THR A 158 -15.77 -22.99 -7.34
C THR A 158 -14.33 -22.66 -7.71
N ARG A 159 -13.87 -21.41 -7.52
CA ARG A 159 -12.48 -21.04 -7.78
C ARG A 159 -11.58 -21.57 -6.65
N PRO A 160 -10.54 -22.36 -6.97
CA PRO A 160 -9.53 -22.77 -6.00
C PRO A 160 -8.87 -21.56 -5.35
N ILE A 161 -8.74 -21.63 -4.02
CA ILE A 161 -8.00 -20.67 -3.21
C ILE A 161 -6.96 -21.40 -2.38
N ARG A 162 -5.95 -20.67 -1.91
CA ARG A 162 -4.98 -21.18 -0.95
C ARG A 162 -5.20 -20.48 0.39
N VAL A 163 -5.27 -21.27 1.45
CA VAL A 163 -5.25 -20.77 2.82
C VAL A 163 -3.82 -20.88 3.32
N VAL A 164 -3.29 -19.79 3.87
CA VAL A 164 -1.97 -19.75 4.51
C VAL A 164 -2.18 -19.35 5.97
N LEU A 165 -1.91 -20.28 6.87
CA LEU A 165 -1.96 -20.09 8.30
C LEU A 165 -0.58 -19.70 8.82
N VAL A 166 -0.54 -18.68 9.67
CA VAL A 166 0.68 -18.15 10.27
C VAL A 166 0.58 -18.31 11.77
N ARG A 167 1.57 -18.97 12.35
CA ARG A 167 1.78 -19.07 13.79
C ARG A 167 3.10 -18.38 14.14
N ASP A 168 3.03 -17.40 15.02
CA ASP A 168 4.20 -16.68 15.55
C ASP A 168 4.22 -16.75 17.09
N SER A 169 5.18 -16.09 17.72
CA SER A 169 5.35 -16.10 19.19
C SER A 169 4.15 -15.53 19.96
N ASN A 170 3.17 -14.92 19.29
CA ASN A 170 2.00 -14.32 19.92
C ASN A 170 0.77 -15.26 19.92
N CYS A 171 0.93 -16.52 19.53
CA CYS A 171 -0.15 -17.51 19.54
C CYS A 171 0.27 -18.82 20.21
N GLY A 172 -0.64 -19.37 21.03
CA GLY A 172 -0.42 -20.55 21.86
C GLY A 172 -1.14 -20.44 23.22
N PRO A 173 -1.12 -21.50 24.04
CA PRO A 173 -1.72 -21.50 25.37
C PRO A 173 -1.16 -20.36 26.22
N GLY A 174 -2.04 -19.57 26.86
CA GLY A 174 -1.66 -18.38 27.66
C GLY A 174 -1.49 -17.08 26.86
N THR A 175 -1.69 -17.09 25.54
CA THR A 175 -1.79 -15.88 24.71
C THR A 175 -3.26 -15.55 24.40
N GLY A 176 -3.56 -14.31 23.99
CA GLY A 176 -4.92 -13.90 23.59
C GLY A 176 -5.48 -14.60 22.34
N LEU A 177 -4.73 -15.52 21.73
CA LEU A 177 -5.06 -16.24 20.50
C LEU A 177 -4.89 -17.76 20.70
N ASP A 178 -5.72 -18.33 21.58
CA ASP A 178 -5.78 -19.78 21.81
C ASP A 178 -6.60 -20.51 20.73
N ARG A 179 -6.21 -20.36 19.47
CA ARG A 179 -6.89 -20.96 18.30
C ARG A 179 -5.95 -21.80 17.43
N GLY A 180 -4.71 -22.02 17.89
CA GLY A 180 -3.69 -22.75 17.15
C GLY A 180 -3.00 -21.96 16.02
N TYR A 181 -3.41 -20.74 15.72
CA TYR A 181 -2.74 -19.87 14.74
C TYR A 181 -2.92 -18.40 15.10
N GLY A 182 -2.00 -17.53 14.66
CA GLY A 182 -2.06 -16.09 14.87
C GLY A 182 -2.81 -15.35 13.76
N THR A 183 -2.57 -15.71 12.49
CA THR A 183 -3.26 -15.10 11.34
C THR A 183 -3.58 -16.15 10.29
N ALA A 184 -4.81 -16.12 9.77
CA ALA A 184 -5.22 -16.90 8.60
C ALA A 184 -5.37 -15.97 7.39
N LEU A 185 -4.62 -16.25 6.33
CA LEU A 185 -4.71 -15.58 5.04
C LEU A 185 -5.42 -16.49 4.06
N VAL A 186 -6.17 -15.89 3.13
CA VAL A 186 -6.75 -16.56 1.97
C VAL A 186 -6.33 -15.82 0.73
N THR A 187 -5.93 -16.56 -0.30
CA THR A 187 -5.45 -15.99 -1.56
C THR A 187 -5.98 -16.75 -2.77
N THR A 188 -6.15 -16.06 -3.90
CA THR A 188 -6.30 -16.70 -5.21
C THR A 188 -4.97 -16.96 -5.92
N ASP A 189 -3.85 -16.53 -5.33
CA ASP A 189 -2.47 -16.81 -5.78
C ASP A 189 -2.05 -18.22 -5.32
N LEU A 190 -1.97 -19.15 -6.27
CA LEU A 190 -1.61 -20.54 -5.97
C LEU A 190 -0.11 -20.81 -6.16
N THR A 191 0.65 -19.85 -6.70
CA THR A 191 2.02 -20.08 -7.20
C THR A 191 3.09 -19.41 -6.37
N THR A 192 2.82 -18.21 -5.83
CA THR A 192 3.77 -17.49 -4.97
C THR A 192 4.03 -18.29 -3.68
N SER A 193 5.26 -18.29 -3.14
CA SER A 193 5.55 -19.03 -1.90
C SER A 193 4.74 -18.50 -0.70
N ALA A 194 4.49 -19.34 0.31
CA ALA A 194 3.76 -18.92 1.52
C ALA A 194 4.42 -17.72 2.21
N GLU A 195 5.76 -17.71 2.30
CA GLU A 195 6.56 -16.63 2.87
C GLU A 195 6.29 -15.31 2.15
N GLN A 196 6.40 -15.31 0.82
CA GLN A 196 6.19 -14.11 0.01
C GLN A 196 4.75 -13.60 0.13
N ILE A 197 3.75 -14.47 0.31
CA ILE A 197 2.37 -14.05 0.56
C ILE A 197 2.24 -13.37 1.94
N VAL A 198 2.90 -13.90 2.97
CA VAL A 198 2.92 -13.32 4.32
C VAL A 198 3.63 -11.96 4.31
N GLU A 199 4.80 -11.87 3.67
CA GLU A 199 5.56 -10.63 3.51
C GLU A 199 4.76 -9.57 2.75
N ARG A 200 4.12 -9.97 1.64
CA ARG A 200 3.23 -9.10 0.86
C ARG A 200 2.01 -8.67 1.66
N TYR A 201 1.46 -9.54 2.50
CA TYR A 201 0.35 -9.18 3.37
C TYR A 201 0.75 -8.17 4.45
N ALA A 202 1.93 -8.34 5.05
CA ALA A 202 2.50 -7.37 5.98
C ALA A 202 2.74 -6.00 5.33
N ALA A 203 3.14 -5.99 4.04
CA ALA A 203 3.37 -4.79 3.25
C ALA A 203 2.15 -3.86 3.14
N ARG A 204 0.95 -4.42 3.29
CA ARG A 204 -0.31 -3.66 3.25
C ARG A 204 -0.31 -2.50 4.25
N TRP A 205 0.38 -2.61 5.39
CA TRP A 205 0.40 -1.56 6.42
C TRP A 205 0.91 -0.22 5.89
N ALA A 206 1.72 -0.22 4.83
CA ALA A 206 2.19 1.01 4.20
C ALA A 206 1.05 1.94 3.72
N ILE A 207 -0.16 1.40 3.47
CA ILE A 207 -1.33 2.24 3.13
C ILE A 207 -1.79 3.10 4.31
N GLU A 208 -1.65 2.60 5.54
CA GLU A 208 -2.03 3.35 6.75
C GLU A 208 -1.06 4.51 6.97
N THR A 209 0.24 4.28 6.71
CA THR A 209 1.25 5.35 6.69
C THR A 209 0.93 6.40 5.63
N ALA A 210 0.60 5.99 4.40
CA ALA A 210 0.22 6.94 3.35
C ALA A 210 -1.04 7.76 3.71
N PHE A 211 -2.04 7.15 4.35
CA PHE A 211 -3.22 7.86 4.85
C PHE A 211 -2.93 8.76 6.05
N PHE A 212 -1.96 8.40 6.90
CA PHE A 212 -1.48 9.26 7.96
C PHE A 212 -0.78 10.49 7.37
N ASP A 213 0.19 10.30 6.48
CA ASP A 213 0.96 11.36 5.83
C ASP A 213 0.05 12.32 5.05
N ALA A 214 -0.90 11.79 4.27
CA ALA A 214 -1.86 12.61 3.54
C ALA A 214 -2.69 13.50 4.49
N ARG A 215 -3.14 12.95 5.62
CA ARG A 215 -3.97 13.70 6.58
C ARG A 215 -3.16 14.73 7.35
N GLN A 216 -2.00 14.35 7.87
CA GLN A 216 -1.21 15.16 8.80
C GLN A 216 -0.27 16.12 8.09
N THR A 217 0.45 15.67 7.05
CA THR A 217 1.47 16.50 6.39
C THR A 217 0.88 17.35 5.27
N LEU A 218 -0.06 16.83 4.48
CA LEU A 218 -0.71 17.60 3.42
C LEU A 218 -2.03 18.28 3.84
N GLY A 219 -2.47 18.08 5.08
CA GLY A 219 -3.70 18.70 5.60
C GLY A 219 -4.99 18.19 4.95
N VAL A 220 -4.98 17.03 4.29
CA VAL A 220 -6.19 16.48 3.64
C VAL A 220 -7.31 16.23 4.66
N GLY A 221 -6.94 15.89 5.89
CA GLY A 221 -7.89 15.67 6.98
C GLY A 221 -8.54 16.95 7.50
N GLU A 222 -8.00 18.12 7.18
CA GLU A 222 -8.46 19.43 7.67
C GLU A 222 -9.43 20.11 6.68
N ALA A 223 -9.67 19.50 5.52
CA ALA A 223 -10.53 20.06 4.48
C ALA A 223 -11.99 20.20 4.95
N ARG A 224 -12.48 21.44 5.05
CA ARG A 224 -13.87 21.78 5.44
C ARG A 224 -14.78 21.96 4.23
N ASN A 225 -14.83 20.94 3.37
CA ASN A 225 -15.63 20.98 2.14
C ASN A 225 -17.13 20.87 2.44
N ARG A 226 -17.93 21.77 1.85
CA ARG A 226 -19.40 21.82 2.05
C ARG A 226 -20.21 21.30 0.86
N THR A 227 -19.58 21.08 -0.30
CA THR A 227 -20.25 20.58 -1.50
C THR A 227 -19.73 19.21 -1.90
N ARG A 228 -20.58 18.41 -2.54
CA ARG A 228 -20.25 17.07 -3.02
C ARG A 228 -19.00 17.07 -3.91
N LEU A 229 -18.97 17.97 -4.91
CA LEU A 229 -17.85 18.05 -5.85
C LEU A 229 -16.54 18.43 -5.18
N ALA A 230 -16.56 19.28 -4.15
CA ALA A 230 -15.35 19.60 -3.40
C ALA A 230 -14.82 18.38 -2.64
N VAL A 231 -15.70 17.63 -1.95
CA VAL A 231 -15.33 16.39 -1.26
C VAL A 231 -14.74 15.37 -2.22
N GLU A 232 -15.37 15.16 -3.37
CA GLU A 232 -14.94 14.19 -4.39
C GLU A 232 -13.63 14.60 -5.09
N ARG A 233 -13.15 15.84 -4.94
CA ARG A 233 -11.91 16.34 -5.56
C ARG A 233 -10.75 16.51 -4.59
N THR A 234 -10.98 17.11 -3.43
CA THR A 234 -9.89 17.47 -2.50
C THR A 234 -9.16 16.25 -1.96
N VAL A 235 -9.89 15.20 -1.56
CA VAL A 235 -9.26 13.99 -1.00
C VAL A 235 -8.45 13.24 -2.07
N PRO A 236 -9.00 12.92 -3.26
CA PRO A 236 -8.19 12.31 -4.32
C PRO A 236 -7.00 13.16 -4.74
N PHE A 237 -7.15 14.49 -4.84
CA PHE A 237 -6.05 15.38 -5.18
C PHE A 237 -4.93 15.34 -4.12
N GLY A 238 -5.28 15.39 -2.84
CA GLY A 238 -4.30 15.29 -1.76
C GLY A 238 -3.57 13.94 -1.74
N LEU A 239 -4.28 12.84 -1.97
CA LEU A 239 -3.66 11.51 -2.10
C LEU A 239 -2.72 11.42 -3.32
N LEU A 240 -3.11 12.01 -4.45
CA LEU A 240 -2.25 12.11 -5.64
C LEU A 240 -1.02 12.99 -5.37
N ALA A 241 -1.16 14.07 -4.61
CA ALA A 241 -0.05 14.92 -4.22
C ALA A 241 0.98 14.14 -3.36
N CYS A 242 0.54 13.23 -2.48
CA CYS A 242 1.47 12.32 -1.80
C CYS A 242 2.30 11.51 -2.80
N THR A 243 1.65 10.88 -3.78
CA THR A 243 2.33 10.12 -4.83
C THR A 243 3.32 10.97 -5.61
N VAL A 244 2.93 12.19 -6.00
CA VAL A 244 3.79 13.11 -6.75
C VAL A 244 5.03 13.50 -5.94
N VAL A 245 4.86 13.87 -4.66
CA VAL A 245 5.98 14.24 -3.77
C VAL A 245 6.93 13.07 -3.60
N THR A 246 6.42 11.89 -3.27
CA THR A 246 7.25 10.70 -3.06
C THR A 246 7.97 10.29 -4.34
N THR A 247 7.28 10.35 -5.48
CA THR A 247 7.87 10.01 -6.78
C THR A 247 8.95 11.01 -7.18
N TRP A 248 8.68 12.32 -7.04
CA TRP A 248 9.68 13.37 -7.27
C TRP A 248 10.92 13.17 -6.39
N TYR A 249 10.71 12.92 -5.09
CA TYR A 249 11.80 12.72 -4.16
C TYR A 249 12.64 11.50 -4.53
N ALA A 250 12.01 10.37 -4.83
CA ALA A 250 12.71 9.15 -5.24
C ALA A 250 13.48 9.28 -6.56
N LEU A 251 12.99 10.11 -7.49
CA LEU A 251 13.56 10.27 -8.83
C LEU A 251 14.70 11.27 -8.91
N VAL A 252 14.52 12.43 -8.30
CA VAL A 252 15.40 13.59 -8.49
C VAL A 252 15.64 14.38 -7.20
N GLY A 253 14.76 14.25 -6.21
CA GLY A 253 14.85 15.03 -4.98
C GLY A 253 15.83 14.45 -3.96
N HIS A 254 16.03 13.14 -3.90
CA HIS A 254 16.85 12.50 -2.87
C HIS A 254 18.33 12.88 -2.99
N GLN A 255 18.94 13.29 -1.88
CA GLN A 255 20.39 13.41 -1.75
C GLN A 255 20.88 12.58 -0.57
N PRO A 256 22.04 11.90 -0.67
CA PRO A 256 22.56 11.05 0.41
C PRO A 256 22.69 11.77 1.76
N ALA A 257 22.99 13.07 1.73
CA ALA A 257 23.16 13.90 2.92
C ALA A 257 21.83 14.33 3.61
N ASP A 258 20.66 14.02 3.04
CA ASP A 258 19.37 14.51 3.58
C ASP A 258 19.13 14.07 5.03
N THR A 259 19.44 12.80 5.32
CA THR A 259 19.30 12.24 6.67
C THR A 259 20.34 12.82 7.63
N ASP A 260 21.57 13.06 7.16
CA ASP A 260 22.63 13.71 7.94
C ASP A 260 22.28 15.16 8.28
N GLU A 261 21.80 15.92 7.30
CA GLU A 261 21.36 17.29 7.48
C GLU A 261 20.17 17.36 8.46
N HIS A 262 19.24 16.40 8.37
CA HIS A 262 18.15 16.30 9.34
C HIS A 262 18.69 16.06 10.76
N ARG A 263 19.60 15.10 10.96
CA ARG A 263 20.23 14.84 12.27
C ARG A 263 21.03 16.03 12.79
N ALA A 264 21.67 16.80 11.91
CA ALA A 264 22.39 18.02 12.29
C ALA A 264 21.44 19.10 12.83
N ARG A 265 20.23 19.22 12.27
CA ARG A 265 19.17 20.15 12.71
C ARG A 265 18.43 19.66 13.96
N ALA A 266 18.10 18.37 14.01
CA ALA A 266 17.43 17.72 15.13
C ALA A 266 18.41 16.79 15.86
N ARG A 267 19.37 17.39 16.57
CA ARG A 267 20.50 16.67 17.21
C ARG A 267 20.08 15.59 18.20
N TRP A 268 18.86 15.69 18.76
CA TRP A 268 18.29 14.70 19.66
C TRP A 268 17.77 13.44 18.93
N TYR A 269 17.52 13.50 17.62
CA TYR A 269 16.97 12.38 16.85
C TYR A 269 18.07 11.62 16.09
N THR A 270 18.96 10.97 16.84
CA THR A 270 20.15 10.30 16.29
C THR A 270 19.83 9.02 15.50
N THR A 271 18.69 8.39 15.76
CA THR A 271 18.31 7.08 15.21
C THR A 271 17.64 7.13 13.84
N LYS A 272 17.34 8.31 13.30
CA LYS A 272 16.71 8.44 11.98
C LYS A 272 17.68 8.00 10.89
N THR A 273 17.34 6.96 10.15
CA THR A 273 18.20 6.39 9.08
C THR A 273 17.66 6.61 7.67
N GLN A 274 16.39 7.02 7.54
CA GLN A 274 15.70 7.18 6.26
C GLN A 274 14.89 8.49 6.27
N PRO A 275 14.67 9.11 5.09
CA PRO A 275 13.82 10.28 4.96
C PRO A 275 12.36 9.92 5.21
N SER A 276 11.65 10.75 5.99
CA SER A 276 10.20 10.68 6.16
C SER A 276 9.49 11.48 5.06
N PHE A 277 8.18 11.28 4.89
CA PHE A 277 7.39 12.09 3.97
C PHE A 277 7.45 13.61 4.29
N GLU A 278 7.58 13.96 5.57
CA GLU A 278 7.84 15.33 6.02
C GLU A 278 9.17 15.88 5.47
N ASP A 279 10.24 15.08 5.44
CA ASP A 279 11.51 15.52 4.84
C ASP A 279 11.36 15.77 3.33
N MET A 280 10.63 14.87 2.65
CA MET A 280 10.37 14.98 1.21
C MET A 280 9.63 16.27 0.88
N THR A 281 8.57 16.57 1.64
CA THR A 281 7.77 17.80 1.48
C THR A 281 8.56 19.06 1.86
N ALA A 282 9.33 19.04 2.95
CA ALA A 282 10.19 20.15 3.33
C ALA A 282 11.23 20.45 2.24
N LYS A 283 11.86 19.41 1.68
CA LYS A 283 12.82 19.56 0.59
C LYS A 283 12.18 20.06 -0.69
N LEU A 284 11.00 19.54 -1.06
CA LEU A 284 10.27 20.04 -2.22
C LEU A 284 9.95 21.53 -2.07
N ARG A 285 9.48 21.95 -0.90
CA ARG A 285 9.22 23.37 -0.61
C ARG A 285 10.47 24.22 -0.78
N ARG A 286 11.62 23.81 -0.21
CA ARG A 286 12.89 24.52 -0.40
C ARG A 286 13.31 24.60 -1.87
N THR A 287 13.11 23.52 -2.62
CA THR A 287 13.46 23.46 -4.05
C THR A 287 12.59 24.42 -4.87
N ILE A 288 11.27 24.45 -4.61
CA ILE A 288 10.34 25.37 -5.26
C ILE A 288 10.69 26.82 -4.93
N ILE A 289 10.94 27.12 -3.65
CA ILE A 289 11.36 28.46 -3.20
C ILE A 289 12.65 28.86 -3.91
N ALA A 290 13.70 28.02 -3.84
CA ALA A 290 14.97 28.31 -4.48
C ALA A 290 14.79 28.52 -5.99
N HIS A 291 13.99 27.70 -6.68
CA HIS A 291 13.74 27.88 -8.11
C HIS A 291 13.01 29.20 -8.41
N ARG A 292 12.01 29.56 -7.61
CA ARG A 292 11.25 30.82 -7.76
C ARG A 292 12.12 32.05 -7.57
N PHE A 293 13.12 31.99 -6.67
CA PHE A 293 13.99 33.12 -6.33
C PHE A 293 15.39 33.05 -6.97
N ARG A 294 15.67 32.09 -7.86
CA ARG A 294 16.96 31.96 -8.58
C ARG A 294 17.04 32.71 -9.91
N GLY A 295 15.95 33.31 -10.38
CA GLY A 295 16.00 34.25 -11.50
C GLY A 295 16.26 35.67 -10.99
N PRO A 296 17.09 36.50 -11.67
CA PRO A 296 17.14 37.93 -11.37
C PRO A 296 15.74 38.52 -11.55
N HIS A 297 15.16 39.07 -10.49
CA HIS A 297 13.98 39.92 -10.60
C HIS A 297 14.43 41.32 -11.06
N PRO A 298 13.83 41.92 -12.11
CA PRO A 298 14.17 43.27 -12.56
C PRO A 298 13.98 44.41 -11.55
N HIS A 299 13.51 44.13 -10.32
CA HIS A 299 13.27 45.14 -9.28
C HIS A 299 13.63 44.61 -7.89
N GLN A 300 14.81 44.00 -7.74
CA GLN A 300 15.41 43.95 -6.42
C GLN A 300 15.88 45.37 -6.10
N ALA A 301 15.16 46.05 -5.19
CA ALA A 301 15.45 47.43 -4.87
C ALA A 301 16.91 47.56 -4.44
N GLN A 302 17.66 48.43 -5.09
CA GLN A 302 19.06 48.64 -4.74
C GLN A 302 19.14 49.19 -3.32
N PRO A 303 20.22 48.94 -2.56
CA PRO A 303 20.40 49.49 -1.22
C PRO A 303 20.16 51.01 -1.17
N GLU A 304 20.45 51.71 -2.26
CA GLU A 304 20.20 53.14 -2.46
C GLU A 304 18.70 53.48 -2.53
N GLU A 305 17.89 52.68 -3.23
CA GLU A 305 16.43 52.85 -3.30
C GLU A 305 15.76 52.54 -1.95
N ILE A 306 16.28 51.54 -1.23
CA ILE A 306 15.85 51.22 0.14
C ILE A 306 16.20 52.39 1.07
N GLN A 307 17.42 52.94 0.97
CA GLN A 307 17.81 54.10 1.77
C GLN A 307 17.04 55.36 1.43
N ALA A 308 16.70 55.58 0.16
CA ALA A 308 15.89 56.72 -0.26
C ALA A 308 14.48 56.67 0.37
N VAL A 309 13.85 55.50 0.41
CA VAL A 309 12.54 55.31 1.08
C VAL A 309 12.65 55.48 2.58
N LEU A 310 13.67 54.91 3.22
CA LEU A 310 13.90 55.06 4.67
C LEU A 310 14.16 56.52 5.06
N THR A 311 14.92 57.25 4.24
CA THR A 311 15.19 58.69 4.45
C THR A 311 13.91 59.51 4.28
N ALA A 312 13.12 59.21 3.24
CA ALA A 312 11.83 59.88 3.01
C ALA A 312 10.84 59.67 4.18
N TRP A 313 10.83 58.48 4.79
CA TRP A 313 10.03 58.21 5.98
C TRP A 313 10.55 58.93 7.23
N ALA A 314 11.86 59.01 7.40
CA ALA A 314 12.47 59.76 8.51
C ALA A 314 12.16 61.26 8.44
N THR A 315 12.16 61.85 7.23
CA THR A 315 11.80 63.26 7.01
C THR A 315 10.30 63.56 7.13
N ALA A 316 9.44 62.56 6.92
CA ALA A 316 7.99 62.72 7.07
C ALA A 316 7.51 62.58 8.54
N GLY A 317 8.40 62.14 9.43
CA GLY A 317 8.13 61.96 10.87
C GLY A 317 8.56 63.14 11.76
N THR A 318 9.06 64.24 11.18
CA THR A 318 9.38 65.51 11.85
C THR A 318 8.38 66.58 11.45
#